data_AF-A0A1M2VUC9-F1
#
_entry.id   AF-A0A1M2VUC9-F1
#
_cell.length_a   1.000
_cell.length_b   1.000
_cell.length_c   1.000
_cell.angle_alpha   90.00
_cell.angle_beta   90.00
_cell.angle_gamma   90.00
#
_symmetry.space_group_name_H-M   'P 1'
#
loop_
_entity.id
_entity.type
_entity.pdbx_description
1 polymer ?
#
loop_
_entity_poly.entity_id
_entity_poly.type
_entity_poly.pdbx_seq_one_letter_code
_entity_poly.pdbx_strand_id
1 'polypeptide(L)'
;MPDLFQGDARPADSMNQSFDRAAWVARHGPESWQPDVDAVVVALQTEGVEWIGTTGYCFGAPPAWYLALKGVSKATAVTHPSRLKVPADLE
;
A
#
# COMPACT_ATOMS: atom_id res chain seq x y z
N MET A 1 -3.81 -2.50 -11.40
CA MET A 1 -3.42 -1.84 -10.13
C MET A 1 -4.18 -2.58 -9.05
N PRO A 2 -3.49 -3.18 -8.07
CA PRO A 2 -4.15 -3.84 -6.95
C PRO A 2 -4.87 -2.81 -6.09
N ASP A 3 -5.83 -3.28 -5.30
CA ASP A 3 -6.66 -2.49 -4.39
C ASP A 3 -6.51 -2.92 -2.92
N LEU A 4 -5.62 -3.89 -2.64
CA LEU A 4 -5.45 -4.51 -1.32
C LEU A 4 -6.76 -5.09 -0.77
N PHE A 5 -7.42 -5.95 -1.55
CA PHE A 5 -8.58 -6.77 -1.15
C PHE A 5 -9.91 -6.02 -1.01
N GLN A 6 -10.02 -4.83 -1.58
CA GLN A 6 -11.24 -3.99 -1.53
C GLN A 6 -12.32 -4.35 -2.56
N GLY A 7 -12.08 -5.37 -3.40
CA GLY A 7 -13.04 -5.85 -4.41
C GLY A 7 -13.19 -4.93 -5.62
N ASP A 8 -12.26 -4.00 -5.82
CA ASP A 8 -12.24 -3.01 -6.88
C ASP A 8 -10.85 -2.87 -7.54
N ALA A 9 -10.11 -3.96 -7.67
CA ALA A 9 -8.86 -3.91 -8.43
C ALA A 9 -9.10 -3.38 -9.86
N ARG A 10 -8.19 -2.53 -10.37
CA ARG A 10 -8.24 -2.11 -11.78
C ARG A 10 -8.23 -3.38 -12.66
N PRO A 11 -9.21 -3.56 -13.57
CA PRO A 11 -9.29 -4.74 -14.42
C PRO A 11 -8.00 -5.01 -15.20
N ALA A 12 -7.62 -6.27 -15.31
CA ALA A 12 -6.38 -6.68 -15.99
C ALA A 12 -6.37 -6.28 -17.47
N ASP A 13 -7.53 -6.29 -18.11
CA ASP A 13 -7.75 -5.93 -19.51
C ASP A 13 -8.16 -4.46 -19.71
N SER A 14 -7.96 -3.61 -18.69
CA SER A 14 -8.26 -2.18 -18.72
C SER A 14 -7.50 -1.36 -19.79
N MET A 15 -6.66 -1.98 -20.61
CA MET A 15 -6.16 -1.34 -21.83
C MET A 15 -7.15 -1.37 -22.99
N ASN A 16 -8.11 -2.30 -22.94
CA ASN A 16 -9.16 -2.48 -23.93
C ASN A 16 -10.54 -1.98 -23.43
N GLN A 17 -10.59 -1.43 -22.22
CA GLN A 17 -11.80 -0.92 -21.60
C GLN A 17 -11.56 0.47 -21.02
N SER A 18 -12.60 1.31 -20.99
CA SER A 18 -12.57 2.60 -20.29
C SER A 18 -12.45 2.36 -18.79
N PHE A 19 -11.36 2.82 -18.18
CA PHE A 19 -11.13 2.77 -16.73
C PHE A 19 -10.93 4.19 -16.19
N ASP A 20 -11.85 4.66 -15.33
CA ASP A 20 -11.69 5.94 -14.66
C ASP A 20 -10.69 5.82 -13.50
N ARG A 21 -9.43 6.07 -13.86
CA ARG A 21 -8.32 6.05 -12.90
C ARG A 21 -8.46 7.14 -11.84
N ALA A 22 -9.07 8.29 -12.14
CA ALA A 22 -9.17 9.39 -11.19
C ALA A 22 -10.18 9.05 -10.09
N ALA A 23 -11.36 8.56 -10.49
CA ALA A 23 -12.37 8.07 -9.56
C ALA A 23 -11.83 6.92 -8.71
N TRP A 24 -11.12 5.96 -9.33
CA TRP A 24 -10.46 4.87 -8.61
C TRP A 24 -9.47 5.38 -7.55
N VAL A 25 -8.63 6.35 -7.93
CA VAL A 25 -7.62 6.91 -7.02
C VAL A 25 -8.26 7.58 -5.80
N ALA A 26 -9.37 8.30 -6.00
CA ALA A 26 -10.06 9.08 -4.97
C ALA A 26 -10.69 8.21 -3.87
N ARG A 27 -11.07 6.97 -4.18
CA ARG A 27 -11.69 6.02 -3.25
C ARG A 27 -10.73 4.95 -2.69
N HIS A 28 -9.47 4.97 -3.12
CA HIS A 28 -8.40 4.10 -2.60
C HIS A 28 -7.37 4.92 -1.82
N GLY A 29 -7.85 5.68 -0.83
CA GLY A 29 -7.03 6.40 0.14
C GLY A 29 -6.56 5.48 1.28
N PRO A 30 -5.83 6.02 2.27
CA PRO A 30 -5.36 5.26 3.45
C PRO A 30 -6.45 4.43 4.13
N GLU A 31 -7.65 4.98 4.25
CA GLU A 31 -8.82 4.34 4.83
C GLU A 31 -9.21 3.02 4.15
N SER A 32 -8.87 2.85 2.87
CA SER A 32 -9.20 1.64 2.11
C SER A 32 -8.22 0.49 2.32
N TRP A 33 -7.04 0.71 2.90
CA TRP A 33 -6.01 -0.34 2.99
C TRP A 33 -5.35 -0.43 4.36
N GLN A 34 -5.40 0.61 5.19
CA GLN A 34 -4.80 0.59 6.54
C GLN A 34 -5.34 -0.55 7.41
N PRO A 35 -6.67 -0.83 7.47
CA PRO A 35 -7.18 -1.92 8.28
C PRO A 35 -6.61 -3.29 7.90
N ASP A 36 -6.54 -3.59 6.60
CA ASP A 36 -6.02 -4.86 6.11
C ASP A 36 -4.50 -4.99 6.35
N VAL A 37 -3.76 -3.91 6.13
CA VAL A 37 -2.31 -3.87 6.37
C VAL A 37 -2.00 -4.05 7.85
N ASP A 38 -2.70 -3.35 8.74
CA ASP A 38 -2.51 -3.48 10.19
C ASP A 38 -2.95 -4.87 10.68
N ALA A 39 -4.02 -5.45 10.12
CA ALA A 39 -4.45 -6.81 10.44
C ALA A 39 -3.39 -7.86 10.07
N VAL A 40 -2.75 -7.74 8.90
CA VAL A 40 -1.64 -8.63 8.50
C VAL A 40 -0.46 -8.50 9.44
N VAL A 41 -0.08 -7.27 9.84
CA VAL A 41 1.01 -7.05 10.81
C VAL A 41 0.69 -7.73 12.15
N VAL A 42 -0.51 -7.54 12.67
CA VAL A 42 -0.93 -8.14 13.95
C VAL A 42 -0.92 -9.67 13.86
N ALA A 43 -1.41 -10.24 12.75
CA ALA A 43 -1.38 -11.68 12.53
C ALA A 43 0.05 -12.22 12.55
N LEU A 44 0.97 -11.60 11.80
CA LEU A 44 2.38 -12.01 11.76
C LEU A 44 3.04 -11.92 13.13
N GLN A 45 2.83 -10.83 13.87
CA GLN A 45 3.38 -10.67 15.22
C GLN A 45 2.81 -11.70 16.20
N THR A 46 1.53 -12.04 16.08
CA THR A 46 0.88 -13.08 16.90
C THR A 46 1.46 -14.46 16.64
N GLU A 47 1.88 -14.73 15.40
CA GLU A 47 2.59 -15.96 15.02
C GLU A 47 4.06 -15.99 15.47
N GLY A 48 4.55 -14.93 16.12
CA GLY A 48 5.91 -14.84 16.65
C GLY A 48 6.93 -14.25 15.67
N VAL A 49 6.49 -13.59 14.59
CA VAL A 49 7.41 -12.86 13.70
C VAL A 49 8.04 -11.68 14.44
N GLU A 50 9.35 -11.75 14.65
CA GLU A 50 10.12 -10.71 15.37
C GLU A 50 10.51 -9.52 14.48
N TRP A 51 10.66 -9.74 13.16
CA TRP A 51 11.11 -8.72 12.23
C TRP A 51 10.30 -8.74 10.93
N ILE A 52 9.78 -7.58 10.55
CA ILE A 52 9.04 -7.38 9.30
C ILE A 52 9.84 -6.47 8.37
N GLY A 53 10.17 -6.97 7.18
CA GLY A 53 10.66 -6.18 6.06
C GLY A 53 9.53 -5.92 5.07
N THR A 54 9.48 -4.72 4.47
CA THR A 54 8.45 -4.39 3.49
C THR A 54 9.07 -4.03 2.14
N THR A 55 8.41 -4.46 1.07
CA THR A 55 8.68 -3.96 -0.28
C THR A 55 7.38 -3.40 -0.88
N GLY A 56 7.46 -2.27 -1.57
CA GLY A 56 6.29 -1.58 -2.14
C GLY A 56 6.49 -1.20 -3.60
N TYR A 57 5.46 -1.40 -4.43
CA TYR A 57 5.50 -1.13 -5.87
C TYR A 57 4.29 -0.31 -6.28
N CYS A 58 4.48 0.87 -6.90
CA CYS A 58 3.38 1.77 -7.28
C CYS A 58 2.38 2.02 -6.14
N PHE A 59 1.17 1.45 -6.21
CA PHE A 59 0.12 1.54 -5.21
C PHE A 59 0.49 0.89 -3.88
N GLY A 60 1.42 -0.08 -3.90
CA GLY A 60 1.97 -0.67 -2.68
C GLY A 60 3.01 0.19 -1.97
N ALA A 61 3.42 1.34 -2.54
CA ALA A 61 4.40 2.20 -1.87
C ALA A 61 3.80 2.93 -0.64
N PRO A 62 2.63 3.59 -0.69
CA PRO A 62 2.01 4.18 0.50
C PRO A 62 1.86 3.23 1.71
N PRO A 63 1.34 2.00 1.58
CA PRO A 63 1.26 1.09 2.73
C PRO A 63 2.64 0.65 3.25
N ALA A 64 3.61 0.40 2.36
CA ALA A 64 4.97 0.07 2.78
C ALA A 64 5.62 1.24 3.56
N TRP A 65 5.43 2.47 3.07
CA TRP A 65 5.94 3.69 3.70
C TRP A 65 5.26 3.97 5.05
N TYR A 66 3.94 3.76 5.13
CA TYR A 66 3.19 3.84 6.39
C TYR A 66 3.76 2.92 7.47
N LEU A 67 4.10 1.67 7.12
CA LEU A 67 4.74 0.74 8.06
C LEU A 67 6.16 1.15 8.44
N ALA A 68 6.91 1.78 7.53
CA ALA A 68 8.22 2.35 7.82
C ALA A 68 8.12 3.49 8.86
N LEU A 69 7.21 4.44 8.62
CA LEU A 69 6.99 5.59 9.50
C LEU A 69 6.43 5.20 10.88
N LYS A 70 5.63 4.11 10.96
CA LYS A 70 5.20 3.53 12.25
C LYS A 70 6.32 2.79 13.00
N GLY A 71 7.49 2.60 12.39
CA GLY A 71 8.57 1.79 12.96
C GLY A 71 8.27 0.29 13.04
N VAL A 72 7.20 -0.17 12.39
CA VAL A 72 6.82 -1.60 12.33
C VAL A 72 7.75 -2.34 11.38
N SER A 73 8.04 -1.73 10.23
CA SER A 73 8.99 -2.31 9.29
C SER A 73 10.42 -1.95 9.67
N LYS A 74 11.30 -2.95 9.78
CA LYS A 74 12.72 -2.75 10.04
C LYS A 74 13.47 -2.18 8.84
N ALA A 75 13.06 -2.56 7.65
CA ALA A 75 13.63 -2.10 6.41
C ALA A 75 12.54 -2.06 5.35
N THR A 76 12.45 -0.93 4.66
CA THR A 76 11.45 -0.70 3.63
C THR A 76 12.14 -0.31 2.34
N ALA A 77 11.83 -1.04 1.26
CA ALA A 77 12.25 -0.70 -0.09
C ALA A 77 11.02 -0.40 -0.95
N VAL A 78 11.03 0.73 -1.67
CA VAL A 78 9.95 1.09 -2.59
C VAL A 78 10.49 1.27 -4.00
N THR A 79 9.74 0.79 -5.00
CA THR A 79 10.07 0.93 -6.42
C THR A 79 8.95 1.66 -7.14
N HIS A 80 9.31 2.66 -7.96
CA HIS A 80 8.38 3.52 -8.71
C HIS A 80 7.15 3.96 -7.87
N PRO A 81 7.38 4.60 -6.71
CA PRO A 81 6.33 4.82 -5.72
C PRO A 81 5.23 5.73 -6.28
N SER A 82 3.99 5.46 -5.88
CA SER A 82 2.86 6.35 -6.15
C SER A 82 2.53 7.18 -4.92
N ARG A 83 2.01 8.40 -5.16
CA ARG A 83 1.42 9.29 -4.13
C ARG A 83 2.36 9.76 -3.02
N LEU A 84 3.67 9.47 -3.07
CA LEU A 84 4.65 10.13 -2.20
C LEU A 84 4.84 11.59 -2.60
N LYS A 85 4.80 12.48 -1.61
CA LYS A 85 5.06 13.91 -1.71
C LYS A 85 6.43 14.22 -1.12
N VAL A 86 7.28 14.87 -1.90
CA VAL A 86 8.60 15.30 -1.46
C VAL A 86 8.58 16.82 -1.28
N PRO A 87 9.04 17.36 -0.13
CA PRO A 87 9.72 16.66 0.97
C PRO A 87 8.78 16.10 2.05
N ALA A 88 7.50 16.45 2.07
CA ALA A 88 6.59 16.22 3.19
C ALA A 88 6.50 14.77 3.72
N ASP A 89 6.69 13.75 2.88
CA ASP A 89 6.66 12.35 3.28
C ASP A 89 8.05 11.76 3.60
N LEU A 90 9.12 12.55 3.46
CA LEU A 90 10.51 12.17 3.73
C LEU A 90 11.11 12.80 5.01
N GLU A 91 10.43 13.79 5.59
CA GLU A 91 10.81 14.52 6.81
C GLU A 91 9.98 14.05 8.01
#